data_AF-A0A6B0V1Z6-F1
#
_entry.id   AF-A0A6B0V1Z6-F1
#
_cell.length_a   1.000
_cell.length_b   1.000
_cell.length_c   1.000
_cell.angle_alpha   90.00
_cell.angle_beta   90.00
_cell.angle_gamma   90.00
#
_symmetry.space_group_name_H-M   'P 1'
#
loop_
_entity.id
_entity.type
_entity.pdbx_description
1 polymer ?
#
loop_
_entity_poly.entity_id
_entity_poly.type
_entity_poly.pdbx_seq_one_letter_code
_entity_poly.pdbx_strand_id
1 'polypeptide(L)'
;EWFKKFRWLHYNCDSDSVLCSECVAWCTMKCENSVRGTEVTFISSGLRNWKKATEKFRTLEKSECHSRSVDSLLQRLQKAPVIKLLSEQSLKEQNEARTALRVVFSSIRYLACSGQALRGHSYEDGNLRLLLDERSQDVPALEMWMKRRDKWLSADVQNEVIEIMFHELLRGIIHEAKHSTFFSIIADGTTDVSSSEQ
;
A
#
# COMPACT_ATOMS: atom_id res chain seq x y z
N GLU A 1 0.42 -14.18 45.26
CA GLU A 1 1.83 -14.04 44.79
C GLU A 1 2.14 -14.80 43.50
N TRP A 2 1.58 -16.00 43.28
CA TRP A 2 1.84 -16.78 42.06
C TRP A 2 1.56 -16.06 40.73
N PHE A 3 0.42 -15.37 40.59
CA PHE A 3 0.10 -14.61 39.37
C PHE A 3 1.05 -13.45 39.07
N LYS A 4 1.78 -12.94 40.07
CA LYS A 4 2.83 -11.93 39.84
C LYS A 4 4.10 -12.56 39.26
N LYS A 5 4.38 -13.81 39.64
CA LYS A 5 5.59 -14.55 39.23
C LYS A 5 5.40 -15.31 37.91
N PHE A 6 4.23 -15.90 37.71
CA PHE A 6 3.89 -16.67 36.52
C PHE A 6 2.70 -15.97 35.84
N ARG A 7 3.01 -15.06 34.92
CA ARG A 7 2.02 -14.19 34.25
C ARG A 7 1.04 -14.93 33.36
N TRP A 8 1.39 -16.15 32.94
CA TRP A 8 0.60 -17.03 32.08
C TRP A 8 -0.45 -17.84 32.84
N LEU A 9 -0.50 -17.77 34.18
CA LEU A 9 -1.50 -18.49 34.96
C LEU A 9 -2.89 -17.86 34.80
N HIS A 10 -3.88 -18.72 34.59
CA HIS A 10 -5.29 -18.35 34.58
C HIS A 10 -6.07 -19.18 35.60
N TYR A 11 -6.79 -18.52 36.51
CA TYR A 11 -7.63 -19.18 37.49
C TYR A 11 -9.04 -19.39 36.94
N ASN A 12 -9.53 -20.63 37.00
CA ASN A 12 -10.90 -20.98 36.66
C ASN A 12 -11.70 -21.19 37.95
N CYS A 13 -12.68 -20.32 38.19
CA CYS A 13 -13.53 -20.36 39.38
C CYS A 13 -14.49 -21.54 39.42
N ASP A 14 -14.98 -22.01 38.26
CA ASP A 14 -16.00 -23.08 38.19
C ASP A 14 -15.42 -24.44 38.56
N SER A 15 -14.14 -24.63 38.27
CA SER A 15 -13.42 -25.90 38.52
C SER A 15 -12.43 -25.83 39.67
N ASP A 16 -12.34 -24.68 40.35
CA ASP A 16 -11.33 -24.37 41.38
C ASP A 16 -9.93 -24.85 40.98
N SER A 17 -9.46 -24.35 39.84
CA SER A 17 -8.23 -24.86 39.21
C SER A 17 -7.45 -23.79 38.46
N VAL A 18 -6.16 -24.04 38.23
CA VAL A 18 -5.29 -23.14 37.45
C VAL A 18 -4.85 -23.78 36.14
N LEU A 19 -4.93 -23.00 35.08
CA LEU A 19 -4.53 -23.32 33.71
C LEU A 19 -3.42 -22.38 33.24
N CYS A 20 -2.80 -22.71 32.11
CA CYS A 20 -1.90 -21.82 31.39
C CYS A 20 -2.65 -21.20 30.19
N SER A 21 -2.90 -19.89 30.22
CA SER A 21 -3.66 -19.21 29.16
C SER A 21 -2.98 -19.32 27.79
N GLU A 22 -1.65 -19.27 27.76
CA GLU A 22 -0.85 -19.34 26.54
C GLU A 22 -0.88 -20.74 25.92
N CYS A 23 -0.71 -21.80 26.72
CA CYS A 23 -0.80 -23.18 26.26
C CYS A 23 -2.22 -23.55 25.80
N VAL A 24 -3.24 -23.09 26.53
CA VAL A 24 -4.65 -23.28 26.14
C VAL A 24 -4.91 -22.64 24.78
N ALA A 25 -4.55 -21.36 24.62
CA ALA A 25 -4.76 -20.63 23.35
C ALA A 25 -4.03 -21.30 22.18
N TRP A 26 -2.80 -21.76 22.39
CA TRP A 26 -2.02 -22.44 21.37
C TRP A 26 -2.63 -23.77 20.94
N CYS A 27 -3.03 -24.63 21.90
CA CYS A 27 -3.68 -25.91 21.60
C CYS A 27 -5.03 -25.75 20.90
N THR A 28 -5.85 -24.77 21.31
CA THR A 28 -7.13 -24.48 20.64
C THR A 28 -6.91 -24.04 19.19
N MET A 29 -5.84 -23.30 18.90
CA MET A 29 -5.56 -22.82 17.53
C MET A 29 -4.96 -23.87 16.60
N LYS A 30 -4.13 -24.78 17.12
CA LYS A 30 -3.39 -25.77 16.32
C LYS A 30 -4.15 -27.08 16.10
N CYS A 31 -5.27 -27.32 16.80
CA CYS A 31 -5.96 -28.62 16.82
C CYS A 31 -5.00 -29.80 17.11
N GLU A 32 -3.91 -29.54 17.84
CA GLU A 32 -2.91 -30.54 18.17
C GLU A 32 -3.22 -31.17 19.53
N ASN A 33 -3.63 -32.45 19.52
CA ASN A 33 -3.81 -33.28 20.72
C ASN A 33 -2.51 -33.97 21.17
N SER A 34 -1.36 -33.51 20.70
CA SER A 34 -0.06 -34.17 20.90
C SER A 34 0.58 -33.88 22.28
N VAL A 35 -0.14 -33.21 23.18
CA VAL A 35 0.37 -32.85 24.51
C VAL A 35 0.30 -34.06 25.44
N ARG A 36 1.41 -34.42 26.09
CA ARG A 36 1.51 -35.58 26.99
C ARG A 36 1.93 -35.17 28.40
N GLY A 37 1.50 -35.93 29.41
CA GLY A 37 1.98 -35.78 30.78
C GLY A 37 1.39 -34.58 31.53
N THR A 38 2.22 -33.91 32.33
CA THR A 38 1.80 -32.83 33.26
C THR A 38 1.21 -31.60 32.58
N GLU A 39 1.52 -31.40 31.30
CA GLU A 39 1.07 -30.26 30.49
C GLU A 39 -0.44 -30.30 30.22
N VAL A 40 -1.01 -31.51 30.04
CA VAL A 40 -2.46 -31.71 29.85
C VAL A 40 -3.25 -31.15 31.03
N THR A 41 -2.68 -31.22 32.25
CA THR A 41 -3.31 -30.66 33.45
C THR A 41 -3.45 -29.14 33.38
N PHE A 42 -2.55 -28.45 32.69
CA PHE A 42 -2.60 -27.00 32.56
C PHE A 42 -3.42 -26.52 31.35
N ILE A 43 -3.92 -27.45 30.53
CA ILE A 43 -4.67 -27.15 29.31
C ILE A 43 -6.15 -27.55 29.43
N SER A 44 -6.44 -28.73 29.98
CA SER A 44 -7.82 -29.27 30.00
C SER A 44 -8.38 -29.50 31.40
N SER A 45 -7.68 -30.21 32.28
CA SER A 45 -8.25 -30.64 33.57
C SER A 45 -8.09 -29.63 34.71
N GLY A 46 -7.14 -28.71 34.59
CA GLY A 46 -6.82 -27.70 35.60
C GLY A 46 -6.01 -28.26 36.78
N LEU A 47 -5.00 -27.51 37.19
CA LEU A 47 -4.23 -27.87 38.39
C LEU A 47 -5.00 -27.48 39.66
N ARG A 48 -5.35 -28.49 40.46
CA ARG A 48 -5.99 -28.31 41.79
C ARG A 48 -5.10 -28.66 42.97
N ASN A 49 -3.94 -29.28 42.72
CA ASN A 49 -3.02 -29.68 43.79
C ASN A 49 -2.16 -28.50 44.24
N TRP A 50 -2.73 -27.68 45.12
CA TRP A 50 -2.13 -26.45 45.65
C TRP A 50 -0.81 -26.69 46.39
N LYS A 51 -0.67 -27.84 47.08
CA LYS A 51 0.55 -28.19 47.85
C LYS A 51 1.79 -28.31 46.97
N LYS A 52 1.64 -28.73 45.71
CA LYS A 52 2.73 -28.89 44.73
C LYS A 52 2.66 -27.88 43.58
N ALA A 53 1.85 -26.83 43.73
CA ALA A 53 1.56 -25.90 42.63
C ALA A 53 2.82 -25.20 42.11
N THR A 54 3.62 -24.62 43.01
CA THR A 54 4.85 -23.91 42.64
C THR A 54 5.86 -24.79 41.91
N GLU A 55 6.00 -26.05 42.31
CA GLU A 55 6.89 -27.01 41.64
C GLU A 55 6.38 -27.30 40.22
N LYS A 56 5.09 -27.61 40.07
CA LYS A 56 4.49 -27.89 38.77
C LYS A 56 4.47 -26.68 37.84
N PHE A 57 4.34 -25.46 38.36
CA PHE A 57 4.46 -24.24 37.55
C PHE A 57 5.85 -24.10 36.96
N ARG A 58 6.91 -24.33 37.76
CA ARG A 58 8.30 -24.29 37.27
C ARG A 58 8.59 -25.39 36.25
N THR A 59 7.98 -26.56 36.41
CA THR A 59 8.11 -27.65 35.45
C THR A 59 7.43 -27.31 34.12
N LEU A 60 6.23 -26.69 34.16
CA LEU A 60 5.54 -26.24 32.94
C LEU A 60 6.30 -25.10 32.25
N GLU A 61 6.82 -24.13 33.01
CA GLU A 61 7.57 -23.00 32.45
C GLU A 61 8.81 -23.45 31.67
N LYS A 62 9.45 -24.55 32.08
CA LYS A 62 10.59 -25.17 31.39
C LYS A 62 10.18 -26.14 30.29
N SER A 63 8.88 -26.38 30.12
CA SER A 63 8.39 -27.40 29.22
C SER A 63 8.40 -26.90 27.77
N GLU A 64 8.62 -27.81 26.84
CA GLU A 64 8.69 -27.49 25.42
C GLU A 64 7.34 -26.98 24.90
N CYS A 65 6.22 -27.52 25.40
CA CYS A 65 4.89 -27.05 25.04
C CYS A 65 4.70 -25.58 25.40
N HIS A 66 5.07 -25.17 26.62
CA HIS A 66 4.94 -23.80 27.06
C HIS A 66 5.82 -22.86 26.21
N SER A 67 7.11 -23.18 26.03
CA SER A 67 8.01 -22.38 25.18
C SER A 67 7.46 -22.20 23.77
N ARG A 68 7.03 -23.29 23.11
CA ARG A 68 6.45 -23.24 21.76
C ARG A 68 5.16 -22.43 21.70
N SER A 69 4.33 -22.52 22.75
CA SER A 69 3.07 -21.76 22.85
C SER A 69 3.34 -20.26 22.92
N VAL A 70 4.28 -19.85 23.78
CA VAL A 70 4.69 -18.45 23.92
C VAL A 70 5.29 -17.92 22.61
N ASP A 71 6.24 -18.64 22.03
CA ASP A 71 6.89 -18.23 20.77
C ASP A 71 5.88 -18.08 19.63
N SER A 72 4.95 -19.03 19.50
CA SER A 72 3.92 -18.99 18.46
C SER A 72 2.95 -17.81 18.64
N LEU A 73 2.57 -17.48 19.88
CA LEU A 73 1.70 -16.35 20.17
C LEU A 73 2.43 -15.02 19.95
N LEU A 74 3.70 -14.91 20.37
CA LEU A 74 4.54 -13.73 20.13
C LEU A 74 4.76 -13.48 18.64
N GLN A 75 5.09 -14.51 17.85
CA GLN A 75 5.23 -14.38 16.39
C GLN A 75 3.94 -13.89 15.73
N ARG A 76 2.77 -14.32 16.23
CA ARG A 76 1.48 -13.86 15.73
C ARG A 76 1.20 -12.40 16.10
N LEU A 77 1.56 -11.98 17.31
CA LEU A 77 1.44 -10.58 17.73
C LEU A 77 2.36 -9.65 16.94
N GLN A 78 3.53 -10.16 16.52
CA GLN A 78 4.48 -9.42 15.68
C GLN A 78 4.08 -9.36 14.21
N LYS A 79 3.34 -10.37 13.70
CA LYS A 79 2.86 -10.37 12.32
C LYS A 79 1.68 -9.41 12.19
N ALA A 80 1.87 -8.32 11.43
CA ALA A 80 0.77 -7.47 11.01
C ALA A 80 -0.31 -8.32 10.31
N PRO A 81 -1.60 -8.05 10.55
CA PRO A 81 -2.68 -8.73 9.83
C PRO A 81 -2.44 -8.61 8.32
N VAL A 82 -2.65 -9.69 7.57
CA VAL A 82 -2.47 -9.70 6.10
C VAL A 82 -3.25 -8.55 5.45
N ILE A 83 -4.44 -8.24 5.96
CA ILE A 83 -5.27 -7.12 5.51
C ILE A 83 -4.54 -5.77 5.60
N LYS A 84 -3.80 -5.54 6.70
CA LYS A 84 -3.03 -4.30 6.90
C LYS A 84 -1.88 -4.22 5.88
N LEU A 85 -1.15 -5.32 5.67
CA LEU A 85 -0.07 -5.38 4.68
C LEU A 85 -0.56 -5.13 3.25
N LEU A 86 -1.70 -5.74 2.88
CA LEU A 86 -2.33 -5.52 1.58
C LEU A 86 -2.76 -4.06 1.40
N SER A 87 -3.32 -3.45 2.45
CA SER A 87 -3.73 -2.04 2.41
C SER A 87 -2.52 -1.10 2.26
N GLU A 88 -1.44 -1.36 2.99
CA GLU A 88 -0.19 -0.59 2.89
C GLU A 88 0.45 -0.72 1.51
N GLN A 89 0.49 -1.93 0.96
CA GLN A 89 0.98 -2.17 -0.39
C GLN A 89 0.13 -1.45 -1.44
N SER A 90 -1.20 -1.56 -1.37
CA SER A 90 -2.11 -0.88 -2.30
C SER A 90 -1.93 0.64 -2.26
N LEU A 91 -1.77 1.22 -1.06
CA LEU A 91 -1.51 2.64 -0.89
C LEU A 91 -0.18 3.05 -1.52
N LYS A 92 0.87 2.24 -1.36
CA LYS A 92 2.18 2.46 -1.97
C LYS A 92 2.07 2.46 -3.50
N GLU A 93 1.44 1.45 -4.08
CA GLU A 93 1.24 1.34 -5.53
C GLU A 93 0.44 2.53 -6.10
N GLN A 94 -0.60 2.99 -5.38
CA GLN A 94 -1.35 4.18 -5.78
C GLN A 94 -0.48 5.45 -5.77
N ASN A 95 0.37 5.62 -4.76
CA ASN A 95 1.23 6.80 -4.66
C ASN A 95 2.32 6.81 -5.75
N GLU A 96 2.89 5.65 -6.06
CA GLU A 96 3.83 5.48 -7.19
C GLU A 96 3.14 5.82 -8.52
N ALA A 97 1.94 5.29 -8.75
CA ALA A 97 1.15 5.58 -9.94
C ALA A 97 0.80 7.07 -10.07
N ARG A 98 0.39 7.74 -8.98
CA ARG A 98 0.13 9.18 -8.97
C ARG A 98 1.38 10.00 -9.29
N THR A 99 2.54 9.57 -8.78
CA THR A 99 3.82 10.23 -9.03
C THR A 99 4.19 10.14 -10.51
N ALA A 100 4.12 8.94 -11.09
CA ALA A 100 4.36 8.73 -12.52
C ALA A 100 3.39 9.54 -13.38
N LEU A 101 2.09 9.51 -13.08
CA LEU A 101 1.05 10.25 -13.81
C LEU A 101 1.32 11.76 -13.79
N ARG A 102 1.71 12.32 -12.64
CA ARG A 102 2.07 13.73 -12.52
C ARG A 102 3.26 14.09 -13.42
N VAL A 103 4.26 13.21 -13.51
CA VAL A 103 5.40 13.43 -14.42
C VAL A 103 4.92 13.43 -15.87
N VAL A 104 4.11 12.44 -16.28
CA VAL A 104 3.53 12.37 -17.64
C VAL A 104 2.79 13.65 -18.01
N PHE A 105 1.86 14.11 -17.15
CA PHE A 105 1.12 15.35 -17.38
C PHE A 105 2.05 16.56 -17.48
N SER A 106 3.04 16.68 -16.60
CA SER A 106 3.98 17.80 -16.65
C SER A 106 4.86 17.79 -17.90
N SER A 107 5.22 16.62 -18.41
CA SER A 107 5.99 16.45 -19.65
C SER A 107 5.15 16.78 -20.89
N ILE A 108 3.88 16.34 -20.93
CA ILE A 108 2.93 16.73 -21.98
C ILE A 108 2.77 18.25 -22.00
N ARG A 109 2.53 18.86 -20.83
CA ARG A 109 2.41 20.32 -20.71
C ARG A 109 3.67 21.02 -21.20
N TYR A 110 4.86 20.53 -20.80
CA TYR A 110 6.13 21.11 -21.23
C TYR A 110 6.24 21.15 -22.75
N LEU A 111 6.03 20.00 -23.42
CA LEU A 111 6.12 19.87 -24.87
C LEU A 111 5.08 20.75 -25.58
N ALA A 112 3.85 20.79 -25.08
CA ALA A 112 2.78 21.62 -25.62
C ALA A 112 3.13 23.11 -25.53
N CYS A 113 3.62 23.58 -24.37
CA CYS A 113 4.02 24.97 -24.17
C CYS A 113 5.26 25.36 -25.00
N SER A 114 6.15 24.42 -25.31
CA SER A 114 7.31 24.67 -26.17
C SER A 114 7.02 24.48 -27.66
N GLY A 115 5.78 24.16 -28.05
CA GLY A 115 5.39 23.90 -29.45
C GLY A 115 6.05 22.66 -30.05
N GLN A 116 6.48 21.71 -29.21
CA GLN A 116 7.11 20.47 -29.67
C GLN A 116 6.06 19.37 -29.86
N ALA A 117 6.17 18.64 -30.97
CA ALA A 117 5.32 17.48 -31.22
C ALA A 117 5.52 16.42 -30.12
N LEU A 118 4.45 15.87 -29.56
CA LEU A 118 4.55 14.80 -28.55
C LEU A 118 5.00 13.47 -29.17
N ARG A 119 4.57 13.22 -30.42
CA ARG A 119 4.69 11.95 -31.14
C ARG A 119 5.70 12.06 -32.27
N GLY A 120 6.41 10.96 -32.53
CA GLY A 120 7.31 10.80 -33.66
C GLY A 120 6.64 10.00 -34.77
N HIS A 121 7.44 9.51 -35.71
CA HIS A 121 6.96 8.61 -36.77
C HIS A 121 6.66 7.21 -36.25
N SER A 122 7.30 6.84 -35.14
CA SER A 122 7.11 5.59 -34.41
C SER A 122 6.71 5.88 -32.95
N TYR A 123 6.52 4.83 -32.18
CA TYR A 123 6.28 4.95 -30.75
C TYR A 123 7.53 5.36 -29.97
N GLU A 124 8.72 4.95 -30.41
CA GLU A 124 9.97 5.09 -29.65
C GLU A 124 10.72 6.41 -29.92
N ASP A 125 10.43 7.09 -31.03
CA ASP A 125 11.06 8.35 -31.44
C ASP A 125 10.22 9.59 -31.06
N GLY A 126 9.10 9.42 -30.36
CA GLY A 126 8.28 10.54 -29.89
C GLY A 126 8.96 11.33 -28.79
N ASN A 127 8.93 12.67 -28.86
CA ASN A 127 9.54 13.53 -27.84
C ASN A 127 8.99 13.25 -26.44
N LEU A 128 7.71 12.86 -26.31
CA LEU A 128 7.15 12.48 -25.01
C LEU A 128 7.83 11.23 -24.45
N ARG A 129 8.08 10.22 -25.29
CA ARG A 129 8.75 8.98 -24.88
C ARG A 129 10.18 9.28 -24.43
N LEU A 130 10.93 9.99 -25.26
CA LEU A 130 12.32 10.36 -24.97
C LEU A 130 12.44 11.20 -23.69
N LEU A 131 11.55 12.18 -23.50
CA LEU A 131 11.52 13.00 -22.30
C LEU A 131 11.18 12.18 -21.05
N LEU A 132 10.27 11.20 -21.15
CA LEU A 132 9.95 10.33 -20.03
C LEU A 132 11.08 9.35 -19.70
N ASP A 133 11.79 8.85 -20.71
CA ASP A 133 12.97 8.01 -20.50
C ASP A 133 14.06 8.80 -19.75
N GLU A 134 14.34 10.05 -20.16
CA GLU A 134 15.27 10.93 -19.45
C GLU A 134 14.84 11.17 -18.00
N ARG A 135 13.58 11.59 -17.80
CA ARG A 135 13.06 11.88 -16.45
C ARG A 135 12.94 10.65 -15.56
N SER A 136 12.93 9.45 -16.13
CA SER A 136 12.88 8.21 -15.36
C SER A 136 14.18 7.95 -14.61
N GLN A 137 15.30 8.53 -15.05
CA GLN A 137 16.59 8.42 -14.37
C GLN A 137 16.53 9.05 -12.96
N ASP A 138 15.74 10.12 -12.80
CA ASP A 138 15.60 10.85 -11.53
C ASP A 138 14.36 10.47 -10.72
N VAL A 139 13.38 9.80 -11.34
CA VAL A 139 12.08 9.49 -10.71
C VAL A 139 11.86 7.98 -10.67
N PRO A 140 12.21 7.29 -9.57
CA PRO A 140 12.09 5.83 -9.47
C PRO A 140 10.68 5.29 -9.74
N ALA A 141 9.64 6.00 -9.29
CA ALA A 141 8.26 5.62 -9.56
C ALA A 141 7.90 5.65 -11.06
N LEU A 142 8.50 6.58 -11.81
CA LEU A 142 8.33 6.65 -13.26
C LEU A 142 9.12 5.53 -13.94
N GLU A 143 10.35 5.26 -13.52
CA GLU A 143 11.19 4.16 -14.04
C GLU A 143 10.49 2.81 -13.89
N MET A 144 9.94 2.53 -12.71
CA MET A 144 9.14 1.33 -12.45
C MET A 144 7.89 1.28 -13.32
N TRP A 145 7.20 2.41 -13.50
CA TRP A 145 6.00 2.49 -14.34
C TRP A 145 6.31 2.30 -15.83
N MET A 146 7.42 2.83 -16.33
CA MET A 146 7.87 2.71 -17.72
C MET A 146 8.18 1.28 -18.14
N LYS A 147 8.47 0.39 -17.18
CA LYS A 147 8.67 -1.05 -17.39
C LYS A 147 7.34 -1.84 -17.47
N ARG A 148 6.21 -1.22 -17.13
CA ARG A 148 4.89 -1.87 -17.22
C ARG A 148 4.43 -2.00 -18.67
N ARG A 149 3.55 -2.97 -18.92
CA ARG A 149 2.94 -3.16 -20.26
C ARG A 149 1.85 -2.13 -20.53
N ASP A 150 1.08 -1.79 -19.52
CA ASP A 150 -0.04 -0.86 -19.56
C ASP A 150 0.44 0.59 -19.39
N LYS A 151 0.87 1.20 -20.50
CA LYS A 151 1.32 2.59 -20.53
C LYS A 151 0.19 3.52 -20.97
N TRP A 152 0.03 4.64 -20.26
CA TRP A 152 -0.90 5.72 -20.59
C TRP A 152 -0.32 6.68 -21.64
N LEU A 153 0.28 6.13 -22.70
CA LEU A 153 1.01 6.88 -23.73
C LEU A 153 0.43 6.67 -25.12
N SER A 154 -0.77 6.11 -25.25
CA SER A 154 -1.44 6.04 -26.55
C SER A 154 -1.77 7.44 -27.08
N ALA A 155 -1.98 7.54 -28.39
CA ALA A 155 -2.35 8.82 -29.00
C ALA A 155 -3.65 9.36 -28.38
N ASP A 156 -4.65 8.52 -28.17
CA ASP A 156 -5.94 8.92 -27.59
C ASP A 156 -5.77 9.50 -26.19
N VAL A 157 -5.03 8.81 -25.31
CA VAL A 157 -4.78 9.30 -23.95
C VAL A 157 -4.00 10.61 -23.97
N GLN A 158 -3.01 10.75 -24.85
CA GLN A 158 -2.29 12.02 -24.98
C GLN A 158 -3.22 13.16 -25.43
N ASN A 159 -4.14 12.91 -26.36
CA ASN A 159 -5.13 13.91 -26.79
C ASN A 159 -6.07 14.27 -25.64
N GLU A 160 -6.60 13.29 -24.91
CA GLU A 160 -7.47 13.52 -23.75
C GLU A 160 -6.78 14.41 -22.69
N VAL A 161 -5.50 14.16 -22.42
CA VAL A 161 -4.72 14.97 -21.47
C VAL A 161 -4.59 16.42 -21.98
N ILE A 162 -4.32 16.61 -23.27
CA ILE A 162 -4.25 17.94 -23.89
C ILE A 162 -5.60 18.64 -23.80
N GLU A 163 -6.70 17.95 -24.11
CA GLU A 163 -8.06 18.50 -24.04
C GLU A 163 -8.44 18.91 -22.61
N ILE A 164 -8.07 18.12 -21.60
CA ILE A 164 -8.29 18.47 -20.19
C ILE A 164 -7.54 19.75 -19.84
N MET A 165 -6.26 19.86 -20.24
CA MET A 165 -5.46 21.07 -20.01
C MET A 165 -6.04 22.29 -20.76
N PHE A 166 -6.45 22.09 -22.01
CA PHE A 166 -7.06 23.12 -22.84
C PHE A 166 -8.34 23.65 -22.23
N HIS A 167 -9.26 22.77 -21.80
CA HIS A 167 -10.51 23.20 -21.17
C HIS A 167 -10.28 23.98 -19.89
N GLU A 168 -9.31 23.60 -19.06
CA GLU A 168 -8.99 24.32 -17.84
C GLU A 168 -8.41 25.71 -18.14
N LEU A 169 -7.49 25.80 -19.09
CA LEU A 169 -6.94 27.07 -19.57
C LEU A 169 -8.04 27.98 -20.14
N LEU A 170 -8.89 27.43 -21.01
CA LEU A 170 -9.97 28.17 -21.66
C LEU A 170 -10.96 28.74 -20.64
N ARG A 171 -11.34 27.96 -19.62
CA ARG A 171 -12.19 28.46 -18.53
C ARG A 171 -11.54 29.62 -17.78
N GLY A 172 -10.23 29.54 -17.52
CA GLY A 172 -9.47 30.62 -16.90
C GLY A 172 -9.51 31.91 -17.74
N ILE A 173 -9.17 31.81 -19.04
CA ILE A 173 -9.19 32.94 -19.97
C ILE A 173 -10.60 33.56 -20.06
N ILE A 174 -11.64 32.73 -20.21
CA ILE A 174 -13.03 33.22 -20.26
C ILE A 174 -13.43 33.91 -18.96
N HIS A 175 -13.02 33.35 -17.82
CA HIS A 175 -13.29 33.95 -16.51
C HIS A 175 -12.63 35.33 -16.41
N GLU A 176 -11.36 35.45 -16.76
CA GLU A 176 -10.62 36.73 -16.76
C GLU A 176 -11.24 37.75 -17.71
N ALA A 177 -11.57 37.34 -18.94
CA ALA A 177 -12.19 38.22 -19.94
C ALA A 177 -13.54 38.77 -19.47
N LYS A 178 -14.38 37.94 -18.82
CA LYS A 178 -15.70 38.36 -18.32
C LYS A 178 -15.65 39.33 -17.14
N HIS A 179 -14.58 39.30 -16.34
CA HIS A 179 -14.44 40.14 -15.15
C HIS A 179 -13.50 41.34 -15.36
N SER A 180 -12.87 41.43 -16.52
CA SER A 180 -12.03 42.57 -16.89
C SER A 180 -12.89 43.74 -17.36
N THR A 181 -12.56 44.96 -16.91
CA THR A 181 -13.24 46.19 -17.38
C THR A 181 -13.04 46.41 -18.88
N PHE A 182 -11.86 46.03 -19.38
CA PHE A 182 -11.48 46.13 -20.77
C PHE A 182 -10.72 44.88 -21.19
N PHE A 183 -10.95 44.41 -22.42
CA PHE A 183 -10.16 43.38 -23.07
C PHE A 183 -10.04 43.71 -24.56
N SER A 184 -9.02 43.19 -25.23
CA SER A 184 -8.81 43.35 -26.67
C SER A 184 -8.71 41.99 -27.35
N ILE A 185 -9.30 41.87 -28.54
CA ILE A 185 -9.19 40.68 -29.38
C ILE A 185 -8.29 41.05 -30.57
N ILE A 186 -7.25 40.24 -30.80
CA ILE A 186 -6.40 40.34 -31.98
C ILE A 186 -6.73 39.13 -32.84
N ALA A 187 -7.13 39.38 -34.09
CA ALA A 187 -7.34 38.34 -35.10
C ALA A 187 -6.26 38.52 -36.18
N ASP A 188 -5.48 37.47 -36.41
CA ASP A 188 -4.48 37.40 -37.48
C ASP A 188 -4.92 36.33 -38.47
N GLY A 189 -4.79 36.63 -39.77
CA GLY A 189 -5.22 35.75 -40.85
C GLY A 189 -4.02 35.30 -41.68
N THR A 190 -3.83 34.00 -41.83
CA THR A 190 -2.78 33.43 -42.68
C THR A 190 -3.39 32.69 -43.86
N THR A 191 -3.02 33.07 -45.08
CA THR A 191 -3.48 32.36 -46.29
C THR A 191 -2.51 31.21 -46.60
N ASP A 192 -3.04 29.99 -46.69
CA ASP A 192 -2.30 28.82 -47.19
C ASP A 192 -1.93 29.03 -48.68
N VAL A 193 -0.79 28.48 -49.12
CA VAL A 193 -0.37 28.34 -50.52
C VAL A 193 -1.46 27.70 -51.40
N SER A 194 -2.37 26.90 -50.83
CA SER A 194 -3.55 26.36 -51.50
C SER A 194 -4.65 27.38 -51.80
N SER A 195 -4.47 28.66 -51.43
CA SER A 195 -5.48 29.73 -51.54
C SER A 195 -6.81 29.40 -50.85
N SER A 196 -6.74 28.59 -49.79
CA SER A 196 -7.84 28.36 -48.86
C SER A 196 -7.64 29.28 -47.65
N GLU A 197 -8.63 30.11 -47.34
CA GLU A 197 -8.65 30.86 -46.08
C GLU A 197 -8.93 29.87 -44.94
N GLN A 198 -8.12 29.90 -43.87
CA GLN A 198 -8.30 29.07 -42.67
C GLN A 198 -9.21 29.74 -41.64
#